data_AF-Q9UZX8-F1
#
_entry.id   AF-Q9UZX8-F1
#
_cell.length_a   1.000
_cell.length_b   1.000
_cell.length_c   1.000
_cell.angle_alpha   90.00
_cell.angle_beta   90.00
_cell.angle_gamma   90.00
#
_symmetry.space_group_name_H-M   'P 1'
#
loop_
_entity.id
_entity.type
_entity.pdbx_description
1 polymer ?
#
loop_
_entity_poly.entity_id
_entity_poly.type
_entity_poly.pdbx_seq_one_letter_code
_entity_poly.pdbx_strand_id
1 'polypeptide(L)'
;MGGESYNDIVKMKVVRLLQFYGFTATHEAPVRIPEGGWGRVDVAGRKGNITVGVEVVWSGDVARDAKKLAMNNFDYRYIIALQYPKQVDEIIVDGKRIKVVDSIRSFEHELRRDLGIPLDHPYFSQLEKPPEVFIESKEEEINKLIEELEEYGLENFIEEVLDAIRRVYISRKLAVEIRVHYNPMTGPTSPNEYESVNIKPQILSILHKLNFINTSREGRGEGRKTFAYPTERGSRVGHELILKRIKEHERDIERIIKEYGNKLWIILYGSLWYTPNYYSLEIILRDRFYVPRGVILSKEEDPIIKAAKHAKILGRYSDLDLNYLDLPEPPLIWMFSNFLVNTMLKDDAIRLFRELESYDLAIQDTEWDASGFPMYDVIKAPFEVFQYFIQRIQRPGNLRYYAQKFGVFYVLLKVGEIYHPPTARKTYENLLRALELNDSMIAEVLADMNKRGITSRLITDPEKSPFIILDEKGFEEYIKYSLVTIAEHFK
;
A
#
# COMPACT_ATOMS: atom_id res chain seq x y z
N MET A 1 -25.56 14.08 -21.89
CA MET A 1 -25.41 12.99 -20.91
C MET A 1 -25.10 13.66 -19.58
N GLY A 2 -26.03 13.62 -18.62
CA GLY A 2 -25.81 14.20 -17.29
C GLY A 2 -24.86 13.30 -16.50
N GLY A 3 -23.74 13.83 -16.02
CA GLY A 3 -22.81 13.07 -15.19
C GLY A 3 -23.45 12.74 -13.83
N GLU A 4 -23.23 11.51 -13.36
CA GLU A 4 -23.62 11.09 -12.00
C GLU A 4 -22.95 12.01 -10.97
N SER A 5 -23.69 12.41 -9.92
CA SER A 5 -23.09 13.21 -8.85
C SER A 5 -22.10 12.34 -8.05
N TYR A 6 -21.04 12.93 -7.49
CA TYR A 6 -20.08 12.17 -6.68
C TYR A 6 -20.76 11.45 -5.49
N ASN A 7 -21.82 12.04 -4.92
CA ASN A 7 -22.61 11.39 -3.87
C ASN A 7 -23.24 10.08 -4.35
N ASP A 8 -23.74 10.02 -5.59
CA ASP A 8 -24.36 8.81 -6.15
C ASP A 8 -23.30 7.71 -6.35
N ILE A 9 -22.10 8.09 -6.79
CA ILE A 9 -20.95 7.17 -6.90
C ILE A 9 -20.60 6.59 -5.52
N VAL A 10 -20.58 7.41 -4.47
CA VAL A 10 -20.30 6.96 -3.09
C VAL A 10 -21.39 6.02 -2.60
N LYS A 11 -22.68 6.37 -2.77
CA LYS A 11 -23.81 5.50 -2.39
C LYS A 11 -23.73 4.14 -3.10
N MET A 12 -23.39 4.12 -4.39
CA MET A 12 -23.28 2.88 -5.17
C MET A 12 -22.13 2.01 -4.64
N LYS A 13 -21.00 2.61 -4.29
CA LYS A 13 -19.88 1.88 -3.66
C LYS A 13 -20.28 1.32 -2.30
N VAL A 14 -21.00 2.06 -1.47
CA VAL A 14 -21.50 1.58 -0.16
C VAL A 14 -22.44 0.38 -0.34
N VAL A 15 -23.35 0.42 -1.32
CA VAL A 15 -24.22 -0.72 -1.65
C VAL A 15 -23.40 -1.95 -2.03
N ARG A 16 -22.44 -1.82 -2.96
CA ARG A 16 -21.58 -2.93 -3.39
C ARG A 16 -20.74 -3.49 -2.26
N LEU A 17 -20.22 -2.63 -1.38
CA LEU A 17 -19.48 -3.02 -0.19
C LEU A 17 -20.36 -3.83 0.77
N LEU A 18 -21.58 -3.35 1.07
CA LEU A 18 -22.51 -4.09 1.92
C LEU A 18 -22.87 -5.46 1.30
N GLN A 19 -23.07 -5.50 -0.01
CA GLN A 19 -23.31 -6.75 -0.76
C GLN A 19 -22.12 -7.71 -0.68
N PHE A 20 -20.88 -7.20 -0.78
CA PHE A 20 -19.66 -7.99 -0.60
C PHE A 20 -19.62 -8.68 0.77
N TYR A 21 -20.07 -8.00 1.83
CA TYR A 21 -20.21 -8.60 3.17
C TYR A 21 -21.51 -9.43 3.37
N GLY A 22 -22.26 -9.67 2.30
CA GLY A 22 -23.44 -10.55 2.29
C GLY A 22 -24.73 -9.89 2.77
N PHE A 23 -24.83 -8.56 2.76
CA PHE A 23 -26.09 -7.85 2.97
C PHE A 23 -26.88 -7.74 1.68
N THR A 24 -28.21 -7.86 1.76
CA THR A 24 -29.09 -7.32 0.73
C THR A 24 -29.16 -5.82 0.94
N ALA A 25 -28.52 -5.03 0.07
CA ALA A 25 -28.45 -3.58 0.17
C ALA A 25 -29.06 -2.88 -1.04
N THR A 26 -29.76 -1.77 -0.79
CA THR A 26 -30.43 -0.96 -1.81
C THR A 26 -30.26 0.53 -1.54
N HIS A 27 -30.33 1.31 -2.62
CA HIS A 27 -30.42 2.77 -2.55
C HIS A 27 -31.80 3.21 -2.05
N GLU A 28 -31.84 4.37 -1.40
CA GLU A 28 -33.07 5.14 -1.19
C GLU A 28 -34.21 4.38 -0.50
N ALA A 29 -33.86 3.58 0.52
CA ALA A 29 -34.85 2.77 1.22
C ALA A 29 -35.82 3.67 2.03
N PRO A 30 -37.13 3.35 2.05
CA PRO A 30 -38.12 4.18 2.72
C PRO A 30 -37.94 4.14 4.24
N VAL A 31 -37.94 5.31 4.88
CA VAL A 31 -37.75 5.48 6.33
C VAL A 31 -38.64 6.59 6.89
N ARG A 32 -38.91 6.59 8.20
CA ARG A 32 -39.56 7.72 8.88
C ARG A 32 -38.59 8.90 9.02
N ILE A 33 -39.10 10.12 8.88
CA ILE A 33 -38.30 11.35 9.01
C ILE A 33 -38.72 12.19 10.23
N PRO A 34 -37.81 13.04 10.78
CA PRO A 34 -38.07 13.83 11.98
C PRO A 34 -39.26 14.79 11.88
N GLU A 35 -39.58 15.31 10.69
CA GLU A 35 -40.65 16.27 10.42
C GLU A 35 -42.05 15.60 10.34
N GLY A 36 -42.09 14.26 10.39
CA GLY A 36 -43.30 13.46 10.17
C GLY A 36 -43.42 12.96 8.73
N GLY A 37 -44.04 11.79 8.56
CA GLY A 37 -44.19 11.13 7.26
C GLY A 37 -43.06 10.16 6.89
N TRP A 38 -42.95 9.86 5.59
CA TRP A 38 -41.96 8.96 5.02
C TRP A 38 -40.97 9.73 4.15
N GLY A 39 -39.69 9.51 4.37
CA GLY A 39 -38.58 9.93 3.51
C GLY A 39 -37.72 8.73 3.12
N ARG A 40 -36.44 8.97 2.87
CA ARG A 40 -35.50 7.94 2.42
C ARG A 40 -34.19 7.99 3.21
N VAL A 41 -33.63 6.82 3.48
CA VAL A 41 -32.23 6.66 3.87
C VAL A 41 -31.41 6.42 2.61
N ASP A 42 -30.24 7.03 2.52
CA ASP A 42 -29.43 6.95 1.29
C ASP A 42 -29.09 5.51 0.92
N VAL A 43 -28.65 4.72 1.91
CA VAL A 43 -28.41 3.28 1.75
C VAL A 43 -28.93 2.53 2.97
N ALA A 44 -29.66 1.45 2.73
CA ALA A 44 -30.00 0.47 3.76
C ALA A 44 -29.52 -0.92 3.36
N GLY A 45 -29.02 -1.67 4.34
CA GLY A 45 -28.60 -3.06 4.18
C GLY A 45 -29.27 -3.96 5.22
N ARG A 46 -29.57 -5.21 4.83
CA ARG A 46 -30.06 -6.25 5.75
C ARG A 46 -29.32 -7.57 5.54
N LYS A 47 -28.88 -8.20 6.63
CA LYS A 47 -28.30 -9.55 6.66
C LYS A 47 -28.90 -10.34 7.82
N GLY A 48 -29.85 -11.23 7.51
CA GLY A 48 -30.65 -11.90 8.52
C GLY A 48 -31.45 -10.90 9.38
N ASN A 49 -31.14 -10.86 10.68
CA ASN A 49 -31.74 -9.92 11.65
C ASN A 49 -30.94 -8.63 11.81
N ILE A 50 -29.73 -8.54 11.25
CA ILE A 50 -28.86 -7.36 11.34
C ILE A 50 -29.23 -6.38 10.24
N THR A 51 -29.35 -5.11 10.61
CA THR A 51 -29.71 -4.00 9.73
C THR A 51 -28.68 -2.86 9.83
N VAL A 52 -28.38 -2.24 8.69
CA VAL A 52 -27.43 -1.12 8.58
C VAL A 52 -28.13 0.02 7.86
N GLY A 53 -28.07 1.22 8.42
CA GLY A 53 -28.49 2.46 7.76
C GLY A 53 -27.31 3.41 7.57
N VAL A 54 -27.13 3.93 6.35
CA VAL A 54 -26.01 4.81 6.00
C VAL A 54 -26.54 6.06 5.29
N GLU A 55 -26.04 7.22 5.73
CA GLU A 55 -26.27 8.52 5.11
C GLU A 55 -24.97 9.06 4.52
N VAL A 56 -25.03 9.66 3.32
CA VAL A 56 -23.85 10.22 2.64
C VAL A 56 -24.03 11.72 2.51
N VAL A 57 -23.18 12.49 3.18
CA VAL A 57 -23.37 13.93 3.35
C VAL A 57 -22.14 14.69 2.87
N TRP A 58 -22.34 15.67 1.99
CA TRP A 58 -21.25 16.48 1.43
C TRP A 58 -20.80 17.57 2.41
N SER A 59 -21.69 18.51 2.73
CA SER A 59 -21.50 19.54 3.75
C SER A 59 -22.88 19.98 4.30
N GLY A 60 -23.22 19.63 5.54
CA GLY A 60 -24.51 20.00 6.16
C GLY A 60 -25.18 18.89 6.97
N ASP A 61 -26.33 19.24 7.59
CA ASP A 61 -27.39 18.46 8.27
C ASP A 61 -27.11 17.09 8.93
N VAL A 62 -25.87 16.82 9.35
CA VAL A 62 -25.47 15.61 10.11
C VAL A 62 -26.41 15.33 11.30
N ALA A 63 -26.90 16.37 11.99
CA ALA A 63 -27.85 16.23 13.10
C ALA A 63 -29.23 15.71 12.67
N ARG A 64 -29.75 16.17 11.53
CA ARG A 64 -31.04 15.73 10.99
C ARG A 64 -30.95 14.28 10.54
N ASP A 65 -29.89 13.94 9.83
CA ASP A 65 -29.65 12.59 9.33
C ASP A 65 -29.35 11.60 10.48
N ALA A 66 -28.65 12.04 11.53
CA ALA A 66 -28.47 11.26 12.75
C ALA A 66 -29.82 10.94 13.44
N LYS A 67 -30.71 11.93 13.54
CA LYS A 67 -32.06 11.73 14.10
C LYS A 67 -32.90 10.77 13.24
N LYS A 68 -32.82 10.90 11.92
CA LYS A 68 -33.45 9.99 10.96
C LYS A 68 -32.97 8.54 11.17
N LEU A 69 -31.67 8.31 11.29
CA LEU A 69 -31.11 6.98 11.57
C LEU A 69 -31.49 6.44 12.96
N ALA A 70 -31.54 7.30 13.98
CA ALA A 70 -31.96 6.92 15.33
C ALA A 70 -33.42 6.41 15.35
N MET A 71 -34.34 7.14 14.70
CA MET A 71 -35.77 6.84 14.66
C MET A 71 -36.13 5.51 13.98
N ASN A 72 -35.30 5.03 13.05
CA ASN A 72 -35.60 3.85 12.23
C ASN A 72 -34.95 2.55 12.75
N ASN A 73 -34.36 2.57 13.95
CA ASN A 73 -33.93 1.38 14.69
C ASN A 73 -32.99 0.41 13.95
N PHE A 74 -32.16 0.89 13.01
CA PHE A 74 -31.07 0.09 12.44
C PHE A 74 -30.13 -0.43 13.54
N ASP A 75 -29.56 -1.63 13.42
CA ASP A 75 -28.59 -2.11 14.41
C ASP A 75 -27.33 -1.25 14.37
N TYR A 76 -26.80 -1.02 13.17
CA TYR A 76 -25.66 -0.14 12.92
C TYR A 76 -26.07 1.10 12.12
N ARG A 77 -25.57 2.27 12.55
CA ARG A 77 -25.96 3.59 12.03
C ARG A 77 -24.71 4.40 11.68
N TYR A 78 -24.62 4.82 10.43
CA TYR A 78 -23.44 5.49 9.91
C TYR A 78 -23.79 6.76 9.13
N ILE A 79 -22.95 7.77 9.26
CA ILE A 79 -22.93 8.93 8.38
C ILE A 79 -21.54 9.04 7.75
N ILE A 80 -21.45 9.02 6.43
CA ILE A 80 -20.23 9.27 5.66
C ILE A 80 -20.22 10.76 5.28
N ALA A 81 -19.38 11.54 5.94
CA ALA A 81 -19.30 13.00 5.80
C ALA A 81 -18.06 13.41 4.98
N LEU A 82 -18.26 13.77 3.71
CA LEU A 82 -17.19 13.91 2.71
C LEU A 82 -16.40 15.23 2.81
N GLN A 83 -17.00 16.32 3.30
CA GLN A 83 -16.36 17.63 3.50
C GLN A 83 -16.88 18.31 4.77
N TYR A 84 -16.82 17.62 5.91
CA TYR A 84 -17.30 18.17 7.17
C TYR A 84 -16.16 18.90 7.93
N PRO A 85 -16.27 20.23 8.16
CA PRO A 85 -15.16 21.04 8.68
C PRO A 85 -14.84 20.81 10.16
N LYS A 86 -15.68 20.08 10.91
CA LYS A 86 -15.44 19.71 12.31
C LYS A 86 -15.42 18.19 12.43
N GLN A 87 -14.30 17.59 12.82
CA GLN A 87 -14.27 16.16 13.12
C GLN A 87 -15.21 15.87 14.30
N VAL A 88 -16.28 15.14 14.01
CA VAL A 88 -17.19 14.55 15.00
C VAL A 88 -17.12 13.07 14.71
N ASP A 89 -16.68 12.25 15.67
CA ASP A 89 -16.54 10.80 15.48
C ASP A 89 -17.86 10.06 15.75
N GLU A 90 -18.67 10.58 16.67
CA GLU A 90 -19.93 9.97 17.08
C GLU A 90 -20.96 11.04 17.48
N ILE A 91 -22.23 10.78 17.16
CA ILE A 91 -23.38 11.57 17.59
C ILE A 91 -24.32 10.66 18.37
N ILE A 92 -24.74 11.12 19.55
CA ILE A 92 -25.73 10.43 20.37
C ILE A 92 -27.08 11.15 20.20
N VAL A 93 -28.07 10.43 19.68
CA VAL A 93 -29.45 10.92 19.54
C VAL A 93 -30.39 9.90 20.18
N ASP A 94 -31.21 10.34 21.14
CA ASP A 94 -32.18 9.50 21.86
C ASP A 94 -31.55 8.21 22.45
N GLY A 95 -30.32 8.31 22.95
CA GLY A 95 -29.54 7.19 23.50
C GLY A 95 -28.99 6.21 22.46
N LYS A 96 -29.25 6.43 21.16
CA LYS A 96 -28.65 5.69 20.05
C LYS A 96 -27.35 6.36 19.63
N ARG A 97 -26.32 5.56 19.37
CA ARG A 97 -25.04 6.01 18.82
C ARG A 97 -25.07 5.95 17.30
N ILE A 98 -24.61 7.03 16.66
CA ILE A 98 -24.46 7.15 15.21
C ILE A 98 -23.00 7.49 14.96
N LYS A 99 -22.30 6.61 14.26
CA LYS A 99 -20.89 6.83 13.93
C LYS A 99 -20.79 7.75 12.71
N VAL A 100 -19.89 8.70 12.78
CA VAL A 100 -19.62 9.62 11.68
C VAL A 100 -18.21 9.34 11.19
N VAL A 101 -18.09 9.06 9.89
CA VAL A 101 -16.84 8.68 9.23
C VAL A 101 -16.63 9.57 8.01
N ASP A 102 -15.39 9.72 7.59
CA ASP A 102 -14.99 10.69 6.55
C ASP A 102 -14.82 10.07 5.15
N SER A 103 -14.85 8.75 5.05
CA SER A 103 -14.63 8.04 3.80
C SER A 103 -15.33 6.68 3.77
N ILE A 104 -15.45 6.10 2.56
CA ILE A 104 -15.93 4.72 2.38
C ILE A 104 -15.01 3.73 3.10
N ARG A 105 -13.70 4.01 3.13
CA ARG A 105 -12.73 3.12 3.78
C ARG A 105 -12.90 3.14 5.30
N SER A 106 -13.04 4.32 5.87
CA SER A 106 -13.35 4.51 7.30
C SER A 106 -14.67 3.84 7.66
N PHE A 107 -15.69 3.94 6.80
CA PHE A 107 -16.95 3.21 6.95
C PHE A 107 -16.75 1.70 6.97
N GLU A 108 -16.02 1.15 5.99
CA GLU A 108 -15.77 -0.29 5.92
C GLU A 108 -15.09 -0.82 7.16
N HIS A 109 -14.06 -0.10 7.60
CA HIS A 109 -13.27 -0.43 8.76
C HIS A 109 -14.13 -0.51 10.03
N GLU A 110 -14.97 0.49 10.24
CA GLU A 110 -15.91 0.52 11.37
C GLU A 110 -16.96 -0.57 11.28
N LEU A 111 -17.48 -0.83 10.08
CA LEU A 111 -18.44 -1.91 9.84
C LEU A 111 -17.83 -3.28 10.16
N ARG A 112 -16.60 -3.54 9.70
CA ARG A 112 -15.87 -4.78 9.97
C ARG A 112 -15.70 -5.00 11.47
N ARG A 113 -15.28 -3.96 12.19
CA ARG A 113 -15.11 -4.00 13.65
C ARG A 113 -16.42 -4.35 14.37
N ASP A 114 -17.50 -3.66 14.00
CA ASP A 114 -18.82 -3.85 14.61
C ASP A 114 -19.39 -5.25 14.34
N LEU A 115 -19.17 -5.77 13.14
CA LEU A 115 -19.59 -7.11 12.75
C LEU A 115 -18.66 -8.22 13.27
N GLY A 116 -17.53 -7.87 13.89
CA GLY A 116 -16.50 -8.83 14.31
C GLY A 116 -15.91 -9.59 13.12
N ILE A 117 -15.81 -8.94 11.95
CA ILE A 117 -15.21 -9.53 10.76
C ILE A 117 -13.75 -9.86 11.07
N PRO A 118 -13.31 -11.10 10.83
CA PRO A 118 -11.94 -11.47 11.12
C PRO A 118 -10.95 -10.74 10.20
N LEU A 119 -9.77 -10.42 10.74
CA LEU A 119 -8.67 -9.78 10.01
C LEU A 119 -8.22 -10.55 8.75
N ASP A 120 -8.48 -11.86 8.66
CA ASP A 120 -8.15 -12.62 7.46
C ASP A 120 -9.17 -12.43 6.33
N HIS A 121 -10.33 -11.83 6.59
CA HIS A 121 -11.29 -11.50 5.55
C HIS A 121 -10.81 -10.28 4.75
N PRO A 122 -10.75 -10.35 3.40
CA PRO A 122 -10.34 -9.23 2.58
C PRO A 122 -11.27 -8.01 2.75
N TYR A 123 -10.73 -6.85 2.42
CA TYR A 123 -11.51 -5.62 2.25
C TYR A 123 -12.15 -5.60 0.86
N PHE A 124 -13.26 -4.90 0.74
CA PHE A 124 -13.89 -4.58 -0.53
C PHE A 124 -12.93 -3.70 -1.34
N SER A 125 -12.39 -4.26 -2.42
CA SER A 125 -11.49 -3.55 -3.33
C SER A 125 -11.83 -3.90 -4.78
N GLN A 126 -11.60 -2.93 -5.68
CA GLN A 126 -11.71 -3.16 -7.12
C GLN A 126 -10.42 -3.69 -7.74
N LEU A 127 -9.35 -3.84 -6.95
CA LEU A 127 -8.01 -4.26 -7.41
C LEU A 127 -7.93 -5.76 -7.74
N GLU A 128 -8.87 -6.58 -7.27
CA GLU A 128 -8.96 -8.00 -7.61
C GLU A 128 -9.63 -8.25 -8.97
N LYS A 129 -9.40 -7.37 -9.95
CA LYS A 129 -9.69 -7.74 -11.33
C LYS A 129 -8.58 -8.66 -11.80
N PRO A 130 -8.93 -9.81 -12.41
CA PRO A 130 -7.93 -10.66 -13.00
C PRO A 130 -7.12 -9.89 -14.05
N PRO A 131 -5.80 -10.14 -14.16
CA PRO A 131 -5.04 -9.53 -15.22
C PRO A 131 -5.63 -10.01 -16.56
N GLU A 132 -5.53 -9.17 -17.59
CA GLU A 132 -6.05 -9.47 -18.94
C GLU A 132 -5.37 -10.67 -19.61
N VAL A 133 -4.45 -11.36 -18.91
CA VAL A 133 -3.73 -12.60 -19.28
C VAL A 133 -4.67 -13.71 -19.81
N PHE A 134 -5.99 -13.62 -19.58
CA PHE A 134 -6.97 -14.60 -20.06
C PHE A 134 -7.52 -14.36 -21.47
N ILE A 135 -7.21 -13.22 -22.09
CA ILE A 135 -7.48 -13.01 -23.51
C ILE A 135 -6.14 -13.32 -24.18
N GLU A 136 -6.11 -14.26 -25.14
CA GLU A 136 -4.96 -14.43 -26.02
C GLU A 136 -4.49 -13.04 -26.42
N SER A 137 -3.33 -12.60 -25.91
CA SER A 137 -2.78 -11.31 -26.30
C SER A 137 -2.52 -11.47 -27.78
N LYS A 138 -3.41 -10.93 -28.61
CA LYS A 138 -3.07 -10.67 -29.99
C LYS A 138 -1.86 -9.77 -29.85
N GLU A 139 -0.70 -10.26 -30.30
CA GLU A 139 0.57 -9.53 -30.20
C GLU A 139 0.53 -8.30 -31.13
N GLU A 140 -0.52 -7.51 -31.02
CA GLU A 140 -0.97 -6.56 -32.02
C GLU A 140 -0.18 -5.27 -31.88
N GLU A 141 0.09 -4.81 -30.65
CA GLU A 141 0.90 -3.61 -30.46
C GLU A 141 2.40 -3.91 -30.63
N ILE A 142 2.86 -5.12 -30.27
CA ILE A 142 4.24 -5.54 -30.53
C ILE A 142 4.48 -5.69 -32.04
N ASN A 143 3.61 -6.39 -32.77
CA ASN A 143 3.79 -6.57 -34.21
C ASN A 143 3.71 -5.24 -34.97
N LYS A 144 2.78 -4.34 -34.61
CA LYS A 144 2.72 -2.98 -35.18
C LYS A 144 4.03 -2.21 -34.96
N LEU A 145 4.66 -2.33 -33.80
CA LEU A 145 5.95 -1.71 -33.54
C LEU A 145 7.05 -2.32 -34.40
N ILE A 146 7.09 -3.64 -34.55
CA ILE A 146 8.08 -4.33 -35.39
C ILE A 146 7.93 -3.86 -36.84
N GLU A 147 6.71 -3.89 -37.39
CA GLU A 147 6.40 -3.40 -38.73
C GLU A 147 6.81 -1.93 -38.91
N GLU A 148 6.50 -1.05 -37.95
CA GLU A 148 6.90 0.36 -38.01
C GLU A 148 8.42 0.54 -38.00
N LEU A 149 9.16 -0.23 -37.18
CA LEU A 149 10.62 -0.20 -37.17
C LEU A 149 11.19 -0.66 -38.52
N GLU A 150 10.61 -1.68 -39.13
CA GLU A 150 11.00 -2.16 -40.46
C GLU A 150 10.72 -1.11 -41.54
N GLU A 151 9.56 -0.44 -41.49
CA GLU A 151 9.23 0.65 -42.42
C GLU A 151 10.23 1.82 -42.34
N TYR A 152 10.77 2.10 -41.14
CA TYR A 152 11.78 3.14 -40.94
C TYR A 152 13.23 2.69 -41.22
N GLY A 153 13.46 1.44 -41.61
CA GLY A 153 14.82 0.93 -41.84
C GLY A 153 15.61 0.67 -40.54
N LEU A 154 14.92 0.35 -39.45
CA LEU A 154 15.45 0.21 -38.09
C LEU A 154 15.34 -1.24 -37.57
N GLU A 155 15.30 -2.22 -38.46
CA GLU A 155 15.11 -3.65 -38.15
C GLU A 155 16.19 -4.15 -37.19
N ASN A 156 17.42 -3.66 -37.37
CA ASN A 156 18.57 -4.02 -36.54
C ASN A 156 18.44 -3.55 -35.07
N PHE A 157 17.49 -2.68 -34.75
CA PHE A 157 17.26 -2.15 -33.40
C PHE A 157 16.07 -2.78 -32.68
N ILE A 158 15.31 -3.68 -33.31
CA ILE A 158 14.05 -4.23 -32.76
C ILE A 158 14.23 -4.74 -31.32
N GLU A 159 15.18 -5.65 -31.09
CA GLU A 159 15.40 -6.23 -29.75
C GLU A 159 15.80 -5.19 -28.71
N GLU A 160 16.67 -4.24 -29.06
CA GLU A 160 17.11 -3.18 -28.14
C GLU A 160 15.97 -2.20 -27.81
N VAL A 161 15.09 -1.91 -28.78
CA VAL A 161 13.91 -1.06 -28.60
C VAL A 161 12.88 -1.75 -27.70
N LEU A 162 12.60 -3.03 -27.94
CA LEU A 162 11.67 -3.82 -27.13
C LEU A 162 12.16 -3.95 -25.68
N ASP A 163 13.45 -4.26 -25.47
CA ASP A 163 14.03 -4.32 -24.12
C ASP A 163 13.98 -2.94 -23.42
N ALA A 164 14.26 -1.86 -24.14
CA ALA A 164 14.19 -0.52 -23.57
C ALA A 164 12.75 -0.11 -23.19
N ILE A 165 11.74 -0.42 -24.01
CA ILE A 165 10.32 -0.21 -23.67
C ILE A 165 9.97 -1.00 -22.41
N ARG A 166 10.36 -2.27 -22.34
CA ARG A 166 10.15 -3.13 -21.17
C ARG A 166 10.77 -2.54 -19.91
N ARG A 167 12.03 -2.11 -19.96
CA ARG A 167 12.72 -1.49 -18.80
C ARG A 167 12.02 -0.21 -18.34
N VAL A 168 11.65 0.68 -19.27
CA VAL A 168 10.92 1.92 -18.94
C VAL A 168 9.53 1.60 -18.38
N TYR A 169 8.86 0.58 -18.91
CA TYR A 169 7.56 0.13 -18.44
C TYR A 169 7.61 -0.41 -17.01
N ILE A 170 8.55 -1.30 -16.71
CA ILE A 170 8.72 -1.88 -15.36
C ILE A 170 9.15 -0.79 -14.36
N SER A 171 10.11 0.06 -14.73
CA SER A 171 10.62 1.12 -13.85
C SER A 171 9.57 2.21 -13.59
N ARG A 172 8.74 2.52 -14.61
CA ARG A 172 7.85 3.70 -14.72
C ARG A 172 8.55 5.06 -14.67
N LYS A 173 9.76 5.14 -14.12
CA LYS A 173 10.60 6.32 -14.01
C LYS A 173 12.07 5.92 -14.13
N LEU A 174 12.50 5.58 -15.34
CA LEU A 174 13.86 5.08 -15.57
C LEU A 174 14.82 6.24 -15.81
N ALA A 175 15.91 6.33 -15.04
CA ALA A 175 16.96 7.29 -15.34
C ALA A 175 17.61 6.94 -16.69
N VAL A 176 17.71 7.91 -17.60
CA VAL A 176 18.34 7.74 -18.92
C VAL A 176 19.55 8.63 -19.14
N GLU A 177 19.67 9.70 -18.35
CA GLU A 177 20.88 10.52 -18.28
C GLU A 177 21.18 10.93 -16.84
N ILE A 178 22.46 10.86 -16.45
CA ILE A 178 22.95 11.37 -15.16
C ILE A 178 23.97 12.49 -15.37
N ARG A 179 23.94 13.48 -14.48
CA ARG A 179 24.91 14.57 -14.48
C ARG A 179 26.22 14.08 -13.87
N VAL A 180 27.30 14.10 -14.64
CA VAL A 180 28.64 13.60 -14.22
C VAL A 180 29.71 14.69 -14.21
N HIS A 181 29.54 15.75 -15.00
CA HIS A 181 30.55 16.80 -15.17
C HIS A 181 30.06 18.16 -14.68
N TYR A 182 29.59 18.20 -13.43
CA TYR A 182 29.11 19.41 -12.78
C TYR A 182 29.66 19.55 -11.38
N ASN A 183 30.22 20.71 -11.07
CA ASN A 183 30.62 21.10 -9.73
C ASN A 183 29.68 22.21 -9.24
N PRO A 184 29.03 22.07 -8.06
CA PRO A 184 28.14 23.09 -7.52
C PRO A 184 28.77 24.48 -7.36
N MET A 185 30.09 24.55 -7.13
CA MET A 185 30.82 25.81 -6.91
C MET A 185 31.30 26.47 -8.20
N THR A 186 31.64 25.68 -9.23
CA THR A 186 32.28 26.19 -10.45
C THR A 186 31.45 25.99 -11.72
N GLY A 187 30.30 25.32 -11.64
CA GLY A 187 29.45 25.03 -12.77
C GLY A 187 29.89 23.79 -13.57
N PRO A 188 29.49 23.67 -14.85
CA PRO A 188 29.88 22.57 -15.72
C PRO A 188 31.40 22.48 -15.85
N THR A 189 31.96 21.29 -15.67
CA THR A 189 33.41 21.02 -15.77
C THR A 189 33.80 20.44 -17.13
N SER A 190 32.84 20.20 -18.02
CA SER A 190 32.99 19.66 -19.38
C SER A 190 31.84 20.16 -20.27
N PRO A 191 32.02 20.26 -21.61
CA PRO A 191 30.93 20.56 -22.54
C PRO A 191 29.76 19.57 -22.47
N ASN A 192 30.08 18.29 -22.23
CA ASN A 192 29.09 17.25 -22.02
C ASN A 192 28.87 17.13 -20.52
N GLU A 193 27.77 17.68 -20.03
CA GLU A 193 27.45 17.67 -18.60
C GLU A 193 26.80 16.35 -18.14
N TYR A 194 26.23 15.60 -19.08
CA TYR A 194 25.44 14.40 -18.84
C TYR A 194 25.99 13.20 -19.59
N GLU A 195 25.88 12.03 -18.95
CA GLU A 195 26.16 10.72 -19.52
C GLU A 195 24.88 9.89 -19.57
N SER A 196 24.74 9.11 -20.64
CA SER A 196 23.62 8.20 -20.81
C SER A 196 23.75 6.99 -19.90
N VAL A 197 22.65 6.59 -19.28
CA VAL A 197 22.56 5.41 -18.41
C VAL A 197 21.35 4.57 -18.80
N ASN A 198 21.42 3.26 -18.56
CA ASN A 198 20.36 2.27 -18.80
C ASN A 198 19.92 2.07 -20.27
N ILE A 199 19.88 3.12 -21.09
CA ILE A 199 19.45 3.12 -22.49
C ILE A 199 20.48 3.88 -23.33
N LYS A 200 20.89 3.29 -24.47
CA LYS A 200 21.81 3.95 -25.41
C LYS A 200 21.13 5.17 -26.06
N PRO A 201 21.86 6.27 -26.37
CA PRO A 201 21.30 7.48 -26.98
C PRO A 201 20.47 7.24 -28.24
N GLN A 202 20.94 6.34 -29.11
CA GLN A 202 20.27 6.00 -30.36
C GLN A 202 18.90 5.36 -30.12
N ILE A 203 18.81 4.43 -29.17
CA ILE A 203 17.56 3.77 -28.79
C ILE A 203 16.61 4.78 -28.15
N LEU A 204 17.13 5.63 -27.26
CA LEU A 204 16.35 6.71 -26.66
C LEU A 204 15.75 7.65 -27.72
N SER A 205 16.52 7.98 -28.77
CA SER A 205 16.07 8.79 -29.90
C SER A 205 14.93 8.12 -30.67
N ILE A 206 15.05 6.82 -30.96
CA ILE A 206 14.00 6.03 -31.62
C ILE A 206 12.72 6.04 -30.78
N LEU A 207 12.82 5.72 -29.49
CA LEU A 207 11.67 5.68 -28.57
C LEU A 207 10.95 7.03 -28.49
N HIS A 208 11.69 8.14 -28.50
CA HIS A 208 11.11 9.48 -28.55
C HIS A 208 10.41 9.76 -29.87
N LYS A 209 11.06 9.46 -31.00
CA LYS A 209 10.52 9.74 -32.33
C LYS A 209 9.23 8.97 -32.61
N LEU A 210 9.15 7.75 -32.11
CA LEU A 210 7.96 6.89 -32.24
C LEU A 210 6.95 7.09 -31.10
N ASN A 211 7.16 8.08 -30.21
CA ASN A 211 6.26 8.45 -29.13
C ASN A 211 5.95 7.31 -28.12
N PHE A 212 6.94 6.46 -27.81
CA PHE A 212 6.82 5.43 -26.77
C PHE A 212 7.21 5.93 -25.38
N ILE A 213 8.03 6.98 -25.31
CA ILE A 213 8.46 7.58 -24.05
C ILE A 213 8.36 9.11 -24.08
N ASN A 214 8.13 9.68 -22.90
CA ASN A 214 8.38 11.07 -22.60
C ASN A 214 9.58 11.17 -21.66
N THR A 215 10.39 12.21 -21.80
CA THR A 215 11.48 12.49 -20.85
C THR A 215 11.25 13.77 -20.10
N SER A 216 11.54 13.75 -18.82
CA SER A 216 11.55 14.93 -17.96
C SER A 216 12.88 15.03 -17.24
N ARG A 217 13.39 16.25 -17.09
CA ARG A 217 14.62 16.51 -16.33
C ARG A 217 14.26 16.98 -14.93
N GLU A 218 14.60 16.18 -13.93
CA GLU A 218 14.20 16.37 -12.54
C GLU A 218 15.40 16.42 -11.60
N GLY A 219 15.17 16.77 -10.33
CA GLY A 219 16.20 16.97 -9.34
C GLY A 219 16.84 18.37 -9.39
N ARG A 220 17.85 18.59 -8.55
CA ARG A 220 18.49 19.90 -8.35
C ARG A 220 20.01 19.76 -8.28
N GLY A 221 20.73 20.80 -8.71
CA GLY A 221 22.19 20.84 -8.64
C GLY A 221 22.85 19.62 -9.28
N GLU A 222 23.83 19.03 -8.61
CA GLU A 222 24.51 17.79 -9.04
C GLU A 222 23.59 16.57 -9.11
N GLY A 223 22.47 16.57 -8.36
CA GLY A 223 21.49 15.48 -8.37
C GLY A 223 20.60 15.45 -9.61
N ARG A 224 20.62 16.48 -10.46
CA ARG A 224 19.72 16.62 -11.62
C ARG A 224 19.92 15.50 -12.65
N LYS A 225 18.84 14.90 -13.14
CA LYS A 225 18.83 13.73 -14.05
C LYS A 225 17.71 13.82 -15.07
N THR A 226 17.86 13.13 -16.19
CA THR A 226 16.78 12.93 -17.16
C THR A 226 16.15 11.56 -16.92
N PHE A 227 14.84 11.54 -16.73
CA PHE A 227 14.03 10.32 -16.55
C PHE A 227 13.15 10.09 -17.76
N ALA A 228 13.05 8.84 -18.20
CA ALA A 228 12.09 8.38 -19.17
C ALA A 228 10.86 7.78 -18.48
N TYR A 229 9.69 8.16 -19.01
CA TYR A 229 8.38 7.72 -18.60
C TYR A 229 7.68 7.10 -19.81
N PRO A 230 6.96 5.98 -19.66
CA PRO A 230 6.21 5.41 -20.76
C PRO A 230 5.05 6.35 -21.14
N THR A 231 4.82 6.55 -22.44
CA THR A 231 3.57 7.14 -22.91
C THR A 231 2.42 6.13 -22.78
N GLU A 232 1.19 6.51 -23.13
CA GLU A 232 0.10 5.54 -23.25
C GLU A 232 0.44 4.45 -24.27
N ARG A 233 0.98 4.83 -25.43
CA ARG A 233 1.44 3.91 -26.47
C ARG A 233 2.54 2.98 -25.95
N GLY A 234 3.58 3.53 -25.32
CA GLY A 234 4.64 2.73 -24.69
C GLY A 234 4.15 1.83 -23.57
N SER A 235 3.12 2.26 -22.83
CA SER A 235 2.49 1.45 -21.80
C SER A 235 1.74 0.25 -22.37
N ARG A 236 1.07 0.38 -23.52
CA ARG A 236 0.38 -0.75 -24.17
C ARG A 236 1.38 -1.80 -24.68
N VAL A 237 2.42 -1.37 -25.39
CA VAL A 237 3.49 -2.28 -25.85
C VAL A 237 4.20 -2.93 -24.67
N GLY A 238 4.57 -2.14 -23.65
CA GLY A 238 5.21 -2.65 -22.44
C GLY A 238 4.35 -3.68 -21.71
N HIS A 239 3.05 -3.41 -21.56
CA HIS A 239 2.10 -4.36 -20.98
C HIS A 239 2.06 -5.68 -21.76
N GLU A 240 1.90 -5.61 -23.08
CA GLU A 240 1.86 -6.78 -23.96
C GLU A 240 3.16 -7.59 -23.90
N LEU A 241 4.33 -6.93 -23.81
CA LEU A 241 5.63 -7.57 -23.64
C LEU A 241 5.71 -8.36 -22.32
N ILE A 242 5.23 -7.79 -21.21
CA ILE A 242 5.21 -8.48 -19.91
C ILE A 242 4.30 -9.70 -19.96
N LEU A 243 3.10 -9.57 -20.53
CA LEU A 243 2.17 -10.69 -20.69
C LEU A 243 2.78 -11.82 -21.54
N LYS A 244 3.44 -11.45 -22.64
CA LYS A 244 4.17 -12.39 -23.50
C LYS A 244 5.27 -13.11 -22.73
N ARG A 245 6.09 -12.40 -21.96
CA ARG A 245 7.15 -12.99 -21.12
C ARG A 245 6.61 -13.94 -20.05
N ILE A 246 5.49 -13.59 -19.40
CA ILE A 246 4.82 -14.48 -18.44
C ILE A 246 4.41 -15.80 -19.13
N LYS A 247 3.86 -15.71 -20.35
CA LYS A 247 3.45 -16.88 -21.13
C LYS A 247 4.64 -17.73 -21.61
N GLU A 248 5.70 -17.09 -22.10
CA GLU A 248 6.93 -17.76 -22.55
C GLU A 248 7.60 -18.54 -21.42
N HIS A 249 7.61 -17.97 -20.21
CA HIS A 249 8.24 -18.54 -19.02
C HIS A 249 7.25 -19.22 -18.06
N GLU A 250 6.04 -19.55 -18.51
CA GLU A 250 4.97 -20.06 -17.63
C GLU A 250 5.42 -21.25 -16.77
N ARG A 251 6.12 -22.22 -17.36
CA ARG A 251 6.63 -23.41 -16.64
C ARG A 251 7.65 -23.06 -15.55
N ASP A 252 8.50 -22.06 -15.80
CA ASP A 252 9.50 -21.61 -14.83
C ASP A 252 8.84 -20.82 -13.69
N ILE A 253 7.83 -20.01 -14.00
CA ILE A 253 7.03 -19.26 -13.03
C ILE A 253 6.19 -20.22 -12.16
N GLU A 254 5.64 -21.30 -12.73
CA GLU A 254 4.96 -22.35 -11.97
C GLU A 254 5.91 -23.10 -11.03
N ARG A 255 7.19 -23.25 -11.41
CA ARG A 255 8.21 -23.82 -10.51
C ARG A 255 8.44 -22.91 -9.31
N ILE A 256 8.52 -21.59 -9.50
CA ILE A 256 8.62 -20.61 -8.41
C ILE A 256 7.48 -20.79 -7.39
N ILE A 257 6.24 -20.97 -7.86
CA ILE A 257 5.09 -21.20 -6.97
C ILE A 257 5.31 -22.41 -6.07
N LYS A 258 5.81 -23.51 -6.64
CA LYS A 258 6.07 -24.75 -5.90
C LYS A 258 7.24 -24.62 -4.92
N GLU A 259 8.30 -23.93 -5.32
CA GLU A 259 9.53 -23.78 -4.52
C GLU A 259 9.31 -22.88 -3.30
N TYR A 260 8.71 -21.70 -3.50
CA TYR A 260 8.51 -20.73 -2.42
C TYR A 260 7.25 -21.03 -1.60
N GLY A 261 6.29 -21.75 -2.17
CA GLY A 261 5.04 -22.14 -1.50
C GLY A 261 4.35 -20.96 -0.83
N ASN A 262 4.01 -21.11 0.46
CA ASN A 262 3.30 -20.08 1.22
C ASN A 262 4.11 -18.78 1.41
N LYS A 263 5.45 -18.83 1.36
CA LYS A 263 6.29 -17.63 1.51
C LYS A 263 6.08 -16.65 0.36
N LEU A 264 5.78 -17.16 -0.84
CA LEU A 264 5.58 -16.34 -2.03
C LEU A 264 4.48 -15.30 -1.82
N TRP A 265 3.39 -15.69 -1.16
CA TRP A 265 2.28 -14.78 -0.83
C TRP A 265 2.79 -13.60 0.01
N ILE A 266 3.56 -13.89 1.06
CA ILE A 266 4.12 -12.87 1.97
C ILE A 266 5.11 -11.98 1.22
N ILE A 267 5.97 -12.56 0.39
CA ILE A 267 6.97 -11.80 -0.38
C ILE A 267 6.28 -10.82 -1.33
N LEU A 268 5.26 -11.27 -2.06
CA LEU A 268 4.51 -10.45 -3.01
C LEU A 268 3.78 -9.29 -2.33
N TYR A 269 3.05 -9.56 -1.24
CA TYR A 269 2.37 -8.50 -0.48
C TYR A 269 3.37 -7.56 0.21
N GLY A 270 4.43 -8.08 0.81
CA GLY A 270 5.45 -7.29 1.51
C GLY A 270 6.31 -6.43 0.59
N SER A 271 6.37 -6.81 -0.70
CA SER A 271 7.09 -6.10 -1.76
C SER A 271 6.16 -5.30 -2.66
N LEU A 272 4.86 -5.15 -2.37
CA LEU A 272 3.99 -4.31 -3.19
C LEU A 272 4.21 -2.84 -2.85
N TRP A 273 4.28 -2.01 -3.88
CA TRP A 273 4.44 -0.58 -3.81
C TRP A 273 3.30 0.08 -4.55
N TYR A 274 2.86 1.22 -4.01
CA TYR A 274 1.94 2.11 -4.69
C TYR A 274 2.65 3.43 -4.95
N THR A 275 2.48 3.93 -6.16
CA THR A 275 2.77 5.30 -6.52
C THR A 275 1.48 5.84 -7.15
N PRO A 276 1.10 7.11 -6.95
CA PRO A 276 -0.16 7.61 -7.49
C PRO A 276 -0.38 7.18 -8.94
N ASN A 277 -1.49 6.46 -9.18
CA ASN A 277 -1.93 5.88 -10.45
C ASN A 277 -1.29 4.54 -10.88
N TYR A 278 -0.39 3.91 -10.12
CA TYR A 278 0.09 2.56 -10.45
C TYR A 278 0.59 1.76 -9.25
N TYR A 279 0.58 0.44 -9.41
CA TYR A 279 1.18 -0.53 -8.49
C TYR A 279 2.42 -1.17 -9.13
N SER A 280 3.40 -1.53 -8.31
CA SER A 280 4.59 -2.27 -8.72
C SER A 280 5.07 -3.14 -7.58
N LEU A 281 5.88 -4.13 -7.89
CA LEU A 281 6.61 -4.92 -6.91
C LEU A 281 8.02 -4.37 -6.79
N GLU A 282 8.51 -4.07 -5.59
CA GLU A 282 9.88 -3.60 -5.37
C GLU A 282 10.49 -4.19 -4.09
N ILE A 283 11.74 -4.67 -4.20
CA ILE A 283 12.56 -5.14 -3.08
C ILE A 283 13.79 -4.23 -2.91
N ILE A 284 14.05 -3.77 -1.69
CA ILE A 284 15.22 -2.94 -1.38
C ILE A 284 16.44 -3.83 -1.15
N LEU A 285 17.44 -3.71 -2.02
CA LEU A 285 18.72 -4.38 -1.87
C LEU A 285 19.58 -3.68 -0.81
N ARG A 286 19.69 -2.36 -0.92
CA ARG A 286 20.60 -1.55 -0.10
C ARG A 286 20.08 -0.13 0.09
N ASP A 287 20.20 0.37 1.31
CA ASP A 287 20.08 1.78 1.65
C ASP A 287 21.29 2.56 1.14
N ARG A 288 21.06 3.56 0.27
CA ARG A 288 22.08 4.47 -0.26
C ARG A 288 22.05 5.85 0.37
N PHE A 289 21.30 6.06 1.46
CA PHE A 289 21.18 7.35 2.13
C PHE A 289 22.52 8.08 2.16
N TYR A 290 22.57 9.21 1.46
CA TYR A 290 23.70 10.10 1.50
C TYR A 290 23.77 10.67 2.92
N VAL A 291 24.56 10.05 3.78
CA VAL A 291 24.87 10.60 5.11
C VAL A 291 25.82 11.77 4.86
N PRO A 292 25.41 13.04 5.09
CA PRO A 292 26.31 14.16 4.94
C PRO A 292 27.53 13.92 5.85
N ARG A 293 28.74 14.14 5.33
CA ARG A 293 29.97 14.05 6.14
C ARG A 293 29.80 14.89 7.41
N GLY A 294 29.75 14.25 8.57
CA GLY A 294 29.63 14.91 9.88
C GLY A 294 28.43 14.51 10.73
N VAL A 295 27.47 13.74 10.21
CA VAL A 295 26.40 13.17 11.05
C VAL A 295 26.95 11.93 11.77
N ILE A 296 27.06 12.02 13.09
CA ILE A 296 27.33 10.88 13.96
C ILE A 296 26.17 9.90 13.75
N LEU A 297 26.47 8.74 13.16
CA LEU A 297 25.52 7.63 13.13
C LEU A 297 25.15 7.34 14.59
N SER A 298 23.89 7.61 14.95
CA SER A 298 23.33 7.12 16.21
C SER A 298 23.59 5.61 16.29
N LYS A 299 23.75 5.07 17.52
CA LYS A 299 23.90 3.62 17.77
C LYS A 299 23.08 2.84 16.75
N GLU A 300 23.73 1.93 16.01
CA GLU A 300 23.04 1.08 15.04
C GLU A 300 21.91 0.36 15.77
N GLU A 301 20.68 0.77 15.47
CA GLU A 301 19.48 0.13 15.95
C GLU A 301 19.45 -1.31 15.44
N ASP A 302 18.98 -2.24 16.28
CA ASP A 302 18.89 -3.64 15.89
C ASP A 302 18.03 -3.78 14.61
N PRO A 303 18.47 -4.55 13.60
CA PRO A 303 17.77 -4.65 12.32
C PRO A 303 16.30 -5.08 12.44
N ILE A 304 15.96 -5.94 13.40
CA ILE A 304 14.58 -6.40 13.62
C ILE A 304 13.73 -5.26 14.18
N ILE A 305 14.25 -4.52 15.16
CA ILE A 305 13.55 -3.37 15.75
C ILE A 305 13.39 -2.27 14.70
N LYS A 306 14.46 -1.94 13.97
CA LYS A 306 14.43 -0.97 12.87
C LYS A 306 13.37 -1.34 11.83
N ALA A 307 13.36 -2.60 11.37
CA ALA A 307 12.38 -3.06 10.40
C ALA A 307 10.94 -3.02 10.93
N ALA A 308 10.71 -3.35 12.21
CA ALA A 308 9.38 -3.26 12.80
C ALA A 308 8.92 -1.80 12.93
N LYS A 309 9.76 -0.90 13.43
CA LYS A 309 9.44 0.53 13.54
C LYS A 309 9.19 1.19 12.19
N HIS A 310 9.89 0.74 11.15
CA HIS A 310 9.76 1.28 9.81
C HIS A 310 8.96 0.37 8.87
N ALA A 311 8.16 -0.55 9.42
CA ALA A 311 7.24 -1.36 8.63
C ALA A 311 6.23 -0.45 7.94
N LYS A 312 6.09 -0.61 6.64
CA LYS A 312 5.26 0.26 5.79
C LYS A 312 4.12 -0.51 5.16
N ILE A 313 3.12 0.25 4.76
CA ILE A 313 2.02 -0.16 3.92
C ILE A 313 2.40 0.23 2.49
N LEU A 314 2.33 -0.71 1.55
CA LEU A 314 2.64 -0.46 0.14
C LEU A 314 3.97 0.29 -0.11
N GLY A 315 5.04 -0.16 0.54
CA GLY A 315 6.41 0.31 0.29
C GLY A 315 6.78 1.67 0.90
N ARG A 316 6.00 2.73 0.68
CA ARG A 316 6.30 4.11 1.16
C ARG A 316 5.33 4.67 2.18
N TYR A 317 4.13 4.13 2.23
CA TYR A 317 3.06 4.69 3.04
C TYR A 317 3.15 4.20 4.48
N SER A 318 2.95 5.12 5.40
CA SER A 318 2.85 4.86 6.83
C SER A 318 1.42 4.45 7.19
N ASP A 319 1.20 4.10 8.45
CA ASP A 319 -0.14 3.92 9.02
C ASP A 319 -1.02 5.18 8.92
N LEU A 320 -0.42 6.36 8.77
CA LEU A 320 -1.16 7.63 8.63
C LEU A 320 -1.79 7.81 7.24
N ASP A 321 -1.34 7.05 6.24
CA ASP A 321 -1.74 7.20 4.84
C ASP A 321 -2.93 6.30 4.45
N LEU A 322 -3.48 5.56 5.43
CA LEU A 322 -4.52 4.56 5.23
C LEU A 322 -5.82 5.07 4.61
N ASN A 323 -6.17 6.32 4.87
CA ASN A 323 -7.41 6.92 4.36
C ASN A 323 -7.38 7.17 2.85
N TYR A 324 -6.21 7.06 2.20
CA TYR A 324 -6.02 7.38 0.78
C TYR A 324 -5.93 6.14 -0.12
N LEU A 325 -5.99 4.92 0.44
CA LEU A 325 -5.65 3.69 -0.28
C LEU A 325 -6.81 2.67 -0.27
N ASP A 326 -7.27 2.27 -1.45
CA ASP A 326 -8.27 1.21 -1.62
C ASP A 326 -7.59 -0.16 -1.63
N LEU A 327 -7.29 -0.70 -0.43
CA LEU A 327 -6.48 -1.92 -0.27
C LEU A 327 -7.33 -3.20 -0.18
N PRO A 328 -6.98 -4.30 -0.88
CA PRO A 328 -7.71 -5.58 -0.78
C PRO A 328 -7.43 -6.31 0.54
N GLU A 329 -6.26 -6.10 1.14
CA GLU A 329 -5.92 -6.67 2.45
C GLU A 329 -5.93 -5.62 3.56
N PRO A 330 -6.17 -6.02 4.82
CA PRO A 330 -6.05 -5.12 5.95
C PRO A 330 -4.64 -4.53 6.09
N PRO A 331 -4.53 -3.29 6.60
CA PRO A 331 -3.26 -2.59 6.86
C PRO A 331 -2.20 -3.44 7.55
N LEU A 332 -2.61 -4.14 8.62
CA LEU A 332 -1.72 -4.94 9.44
C LEU A 332 -1.06 -6.08 8.66
N ILE A 333 -1.77 -6.65 7.69
CA ILE A 333 -1.24 -7.73 6.83
C ILE A 333 -0.15 -7.20 5.91
N TRP A 334 -0.34 -6.01 5.33
CA TRP A 334 0.69 -5.34 4.52
C TRP A 334 1.94 -5.04 5.34
N MET A 335 1.77 -4.43 6.52
CA MET A 335 2.89 -4.07 7.39
C MET A 335 3.64 -5.30 7.86
N PHE A 336 2.93 -6.35 8.26
CA PHE A 336 3.57 -7.58 8.71
C PHE A 336 4.32 -8.27 7.57
N SER A 337 3.74 -8.33 6.37
CA SER A 337 4.41 -8.88 5.19
C SER A 337 5.66 -8.07 4.83
N ASN A 338 5.57 -6.74 4.89
CA ASN A 338 6.71 -5.85 4.67
C ASN A 338 7.81 -6.04 5.73
N PHE A 339 7.44 -6.20 7.00
CA PHE A 339 8.38 -6.52 8.07
C PHE A 339 9.11 -7.85 7.80
N LEU A 340 8.39 -8.91 7.42
CA LEU A 340 8.99 -10.21 7.14
C LEU A 340 9.96 -10.14 5.95
N VAL A 341 9.56 -9.46 4.86
CA VAL A 341 10.39 -9.25 3.66
C VAL A 341 11.66 -8.44 3.95
N ASN A 342 11.61 -7.50 4.89
CA ASN A 342 12.79 -6.72 5.29
C ASN A 342 13.60 -7.36 6.43
N THR A 343 13.21 -8.57 6.87
CA THR A 343 13.90 -9.31 7.93
C THR A 343 14.16 -10.76 7.51
N MET A 344 13.35 -11.72 7.96
CA MET A 344 13.58 -13.15 7.85
C MET A 344 13.47 -13.67 6.41
N LEU A 345 12.65 -13.01 5.57
CA LEU A 345 12.43 -13.39 4.18
C LEU A 345 13.24 -12.57 3.18
N LYS A 346 14.18 -11.73 3.64
CA LYS A 346 14.91 -10.81 2.75
C LYS A 346 15.69 -11.52 1.66
N ASP A 347 16.44 -12.55 2.02
CA ASP A 347 17.26 -13.29 1.05
C ASP A 347 16.37 -14.11 0.08
N ASP A 348 15.27 -14.68 0.57
CA ASP A 348 14.28 -15.36 -0.26
C ASP A 348 13.62 -14.38 -1.25
N ALA A 349 13.26 -13.18 -0.80
CA ALA A 349 12.69 -12.15 -1.66
C ALA A 349 13.69 -11.66 -2.72
N ILE A 350 14.95 -11.43 -2.35
CA ILE A 350 16.00 -11.05 -3.30
C ILE A 350 16.22 -12.16 -4.33
N ARG A 351 16.23 -13.43 -3.90
CA ARG A 351 16.38 -14.57 -4.81
C ARG A 351 15.21 -14.64 -5.80
N LEU A 352 13.98 -14.52 -5.32
CA LEU A 352 12.77 -14.48 -6.16
C LEU A 352 12.87 -13.38 -7.23
N PHE A 353 13.22 -12.16 -6.84
CA PHE A 353 13.28 -11.04 -7.78
C PHE A 353 14.41 -11.18 -8.81
N ARG A 354 15.53 -11.80 -8.44
CA ARG A 354 16.60 -12.14 -9.39
C ARG A 354 16.20 -13.23 -10.37
N GLU A 355 15.41 -14.21 -9.92
CA GLU A 355 14.82 -15.19 -10.83
C GLU A 355 13.87 -14.51 -11.82
N LEU A 356 13.00 -13.61 -11.35
CA LEU A 356 12.12 -12.82 -12.22
C LEU A 356 12.91 -11.95 -13.21
N GLU A 357 14.03 -11.36 -12.79
CA GLU A 357 14.92 -10.60 -13.66
C GLU A 357 15.51 -11.48 -14.77
N SER A 358 15.86 -12.74 -14.47
CA SER A 358 16.38 -13.69 -15.47
C SER A 358 15.35 -14.09 -16.55
N TYR A 359 14.07 -13.85 -16.30
CA TYR A 359 12.96 -14.06 -17.24
C TYR A 359 12.47 -12.75 -17.87
N ASP A 360 13.24 -11.66 -17.75
CA ASP A 360 12.86 -10.32 -18.18
C ASP A 360 11.57 -9.77 -17.52
N LEU A 361 11.15 -10.34 -16.38
CA LEU A 361 9.97 -9.91 -15.63
C LEU A 361 10.29 -8.95 -14.47
N ALA A 362 11.57 -8.67 -14.25
CA ALA A 362 12.04 -7.67 -13.31
C ALA A 362 13.27 -6.94 -13.86
N ILE A 363 13.62 -5.82 -13.23
CA ILE A 363 14.84 -5.06 -13.51
C ILE A 363 15.46 -4.54 -12.22
N GLN A 364 16.79 -4.50 -12.15
CA GLN A 364 17.49 -3.66 -11.19
C GLN A 364 17.33 -2.17 -11.54
N ASP A 365 17.01 -1.36 -10.54
CA ASP A 365 16.80 0.09 -10.67
C ASP A 365 17.33 0.82 -9.41
N THR A 366 17.22 2.15 -9.41
CA THR A 366 17.54 3.00 -8.27
C THR A 366 16.36 3.91 -7.97
N GLU A 367 15.97 3.97 -6.70
CA GLU A 367 15.01 4.96 -6.22
C GLU A 367 15.73 6.26 -5.86
N TRP A 368 15.12 7.38 -6.24
CA TRP A 368 15.71 8.71 -6.10
C TRP A 368 14.86 9.61 -5.19
N ASP A 369 15.52 10.47 -4.42
CA ASP A 369 14.84 11.50 -3.65
C ASP A 369 14.35 12.66 -4.54
N ALA A 370 13.63 13.61 -3.95
CA ALA A 370 13.13 14.79 -4.66
C ALA A 370 14.23 15.71 -5.24
N SER A 371 15.46 15.61 -4.73
CA SER A 371 16.62 16.35 -5.22
C SER A 371 17.36 15.58 -6.33
N GLY A 372 16.99 14.32 -6.58
CA GLY A 372 17.59 13.42 -7.55
C GLY A 372 18.79 12.63 -7.00
N PHE A 373 19.00 12.56 -5.69
CA PHE A 373 20.05 11.70 -5.11
C PHE A 373 19.55 10.27 -4.90
N PRO A 374 20.43 9.26 -5.04
CA PRO A 374 20.03 7.86 -4.90
C PRO A 374 19.68 7.56 -3.44
N MET A 375 18.49 7.00 -3.21
CA MET A 375 18.01 6.57 -1.90
C MET A 375 18.19 5.06 -1.69
N TYR A 376 17.80 4.25 -2.66
CA TYR A 376 17.80 2.79 -2.55
C TYR A 376 18.22 2.14 -3.86
N ASP A 377 19.00 1.07 -3.77
CA ASP A 377 19.07 0.09 -4.86
C ASP A 377 17.90 -0.87 -4.74
N VAL A 378 17.17 -1.07 -5.83
CA VAL A 378 15.96 -1.90 -5.84
C VAL A 378 15.95 -2.88 -7.00
N ILE A 379 15.18 -3.95 -6.88
CA ILE A 379 14.72 -4.74 -8.03
C ILE A 379 13.21 -4.53 -8.14
N LYS A 380 12.73 -4.16 -9.32
CA LYS A 380 11.32 -3.88 -9.60
C LYS A 380 10.72 -4.92 -10.52
N ALA A 381 9.47 -5.30 -10.29
CA ALA A 381 8.66 -6.10 -11.19
C ALA A 381 7.29 -5.42 -11.40
N PRO A 382 6.66 -5.59 -12.57
CA PRO A 382 5.40 -4.94 -12.89
C PRO A 382 4.22 -5.64 -12.19
N PHE A 383 3.07 -4.95 -12.07
CA PHE A 383 1.92 -5.43 -11.30
C PHE A 383 1.29 -6.72 -11.86
N GLU A 384 1.43 -6.96 -13.15
CA GLU A 384 0.98 -8.17 -13.83
C GLU A 384 1.61 -9.43 -13.21
N VAL A 385 2.85 -9.34 -12.75
CA VAL A 385 3.53 -10.44 -12.06
C VAL A 385 2.86 -10.72 -10.72
N PHE A 386 2.52 -9.68 -9.95
CA PHE A 386 1.74 -9.83 -8.71
C PHE A 386 0.39 -10.49 -8.99
N GLN A 387 -0.35 -9.97 -9.96
CA GLN A 387 -1.67 -10.49 -10.33
C GLN A 387 -1.60 -11.96 -10.79
N TYR A 388 -0.59 -12.32 -11.57
CA TYR A 388 -0.40 -13.70 -12.04
C TYR A 388 -0.23 -14.67 -10.88
N PHE A 389 0.68 -14.36 -9.95
CA PHE A 389 0.97 -15.24 -8.82
C PHE A 389 -0.20 -15.30 -7.84
N ILE A 390 -0.78 -14.16 -7.47
CA ILE A 390 -1.73 -14.08 -6.35
C ILE A 390 -3.01 -14.90 -6.57
N GLN A 391 -3.36 -15.16 -7.84
CA GLN A 391 -4.48 -16.01 -8.22
C GLN A 391 -4.21 -17.51 -8.09
N ARG A 392 -2.94 -17.90 -8.01
CA ARG A 392 -2.47 -19.29 -8.04
C ARG A 392 -1.92 -19.75 -6.70
N ILE A 393 -1.86 -18.85 -5.73
CA ILE A 393 -1.34 -19.12 -4.39
C ILE A 393 -2.38 -18.79 -3.34
N GLN A 394 -2.25 -19.43 -2.18
CA GLN A 394 -3.13 -19.21 -1.05
C GLN A 394 -2.39 -18.47 0.05
N ARG A 395 -3.16 -17.71 0.83
CA ARG A 395 -2.66 -17.03 2.02
C ARG A 395 -2.19 -18.07 3.05
N PRO A 396 -1.04 -17.85 3.73
CA PRO A 396 -0.61 -18.71 4.82
C PRO A 396 -1.63 -18.73 5.97
N GLY A 397 -2.05 -19.92 6.41
CA GLY A 397 -3.14 -20.07 7.39
C GLY A 397 -2.87 -19.47 8.78
N ASN A 398 -1.60 -19.40 9.21
CA ASN A 398 -1.19 -18.82 10.49
C ASN A 398 -0.90 -17.31 10.42
N LEU A 399 -0.98 -16.69 9.23
CA LEU A 399 -0.54 -15.31 9.00
C LEU A 399 -1.25 -14.32 9.93
N ARG A 400 -2.58 -14.45 10.08
CA ARG A 400 -3.40 -13.57 10.91
C ARG A 400 -2.94 -13.55 12.37
N TYR A 401 -2.71 -14.73 12.95
CA TYR A 401 -2.32 -14.85 14.36
C TYR A 401 -1.00 -14.12 14.62
N TYR A 402 -0.01 -14.33 13.76
CA TYR A 402 1.29 -13.69 13.87
C TYR A 402 1.28 -12.21 13.51
N ALA A 403 0.45 -11.80 12.55
CA ALA A 403 0.23 -10.39 12.21
C ALA A 403 -0.35 -9.61 13.40
N GLN A 404 -1.34 -10.18 14.11
CA GLN A 404 -1.89 -9.57 15.32
C GLN A 404 -0.84 -9.42 16.42
N LYS A 405 -0.02 -10.45 16.67
CA LYS A 405 1.09 -10.37 17.63
C LYS A 405 2.11 -9.31 17.22
N PHE A 406 2.50 -9.27 15.96
CA PHE A 406 3.36 -8.21 15.41
C PHE A 406 2.76 -6.83 15.65
N GLY A 407 1.47 -6.65 15.36
CA GLY A 407 0.74 -5.40 15.56
C GLY A 407 0.80 -4.90 17.00
N VAL A 408 0.67 -5.79 17.99
CA VAL A 408 0.83 -5.45 19.41
C VAL A 408 2.21 -4.83 19.66
N PHE A 409 3.27 -5.47 19.20
CA PHE A 409 4.64 -4.96 19.38
C PHE A 409 4.92 -3.69 18.58
N TYR A 410 4.35 -3.56 17.38
CA TYR A 410 4.41 -2.33 16.59
C TYR A 410 3.80 -1.15 17.34
N VAL A 411 2.60 -1.32 17.92
CA VAL A 411 1.94 -0.29 18.73
C VAL A 411 2.79 0.09 19.93
N LEU A 412 3.33 -0.90 20.65
CA LEU A 412 4.19 -0.64 21.81
C LEU A 412 5.44 0.15 21.42
N LEU A 413 6.11 -0.20 20.31
CA LEU A 413 7.28 0.53 19.82
C LEU A 413 6.93 1.98 19.47
N LYS A 414 5.86 2.20 18.68
CA LYS A 414 5.45 3.53 18.23
C LYS A 414 4.98 4.44 19.35
N VAL A 415 4.25 3.90 20.32
CA VAL A 415 3.72 4.66 21.45
C VAL A 415 4.81 4.89 22.50
N GLY A 416 5.70 3.92 22.70
CA GLY A 416 6.81 4.00 23.66
C GLY A 416 7.81 5.11 23.36
N GLU A 417 7.95 5.53 22.09
CA GLU A 417 8.82 6.64 21.68
C GLU A 417 8.22 8.04 21.99
N ILE A 418 6.95 8.12 22.39
CA ILE A 418 6.23 9.38 22.56
C ILE A 418 6.22 9.81 24.03
N TYR A 419 7.02 10.82 24.36
CA TYR A 419 7.10 11.36 25.72
C TYR A 419 5.85 12.14 26.17
N HIS A 420 5.12 12.76 25.24
CA HIS A 420 3.96 13.61 25.56
C HIS A 420 2.69 12.76 25.76
N PRO A 421 2.10 12.67 26.98
CA PRO A 421 1.04 11.71 27.28
C PRO A 421 -0.23 11.81 26.41
N PRO A 422 -0.79 13.01 26.14
CA PRO A 422 -1.94 13.15 25.24
C PRO A 422 -1.65 12.68 23.82
N THR A 423 -0.42 12.91 23.32
CA THR A 423 -0.02 12.45 21.98
C THR A 423 0.13 10.93 21.96
N ALA A 424 0.74 10.34 23.00
CA ALA A 424 0.90 8.89 23.12
C ALA A 424 -0.47 8.19 23.15
N ARG A 425 -1.43 8.72 23.91
CA ARG A 425 -2.81 8.22 23.96
C ARG A 425 -3.49 8.28 22.59
N LYS A 426 -3.43 9.45 21.93
CA LYS A 426 -4.04 9.63 20.61
C LYS A 426 -3.43 8.66 19.59
N THR A 427 -2.11 8.52 19.56
CA THR A 427 -1.42 7.58 18.66
C THR A 427 -1.82 6.13 18.96
N TYR A 428 -1.90 5.75 20.24
CA TYR A 428 -2.34 4.43 20.66
C TYR A 428 -3.75 4.10 20.14
N GLU A 429 -4.72 4.97 20.38
CA GLU A 429 -6.11 4.77 19.95
C GLU A 429 -6.25 4.73 18.42
N ASN A 430 -5.51 5.61 17.73
CA ASN A 430 -5.49 5.65 16.28
C ASN A 430 -4.91 4.36 15.69
N LEU A 431 -3.80 3.85 16.23
CA LEU A 431 -3.17 2.63 15.76
C LEU A 431 -4.03 1.39 16.04
N LEU A 432 -4.64 1.29 17.23
CA LEU A 432 -5.54 0.18 17.53
C LEU A 432 -6.75 0.14 16.60
N ARG A 433 -7.31 1.32 16.32
CA ARG A 433 -8.36 1.47 15.30
C ARG A 433 -7.80 0.99 13.96
N ALA A 434 -6.85 1.71 13.38
CA ALA A 434 -6.28 1.44 12.05
C ALA A 434 -5.85 -0.02 11.80
N LEU A 435 -5.29 -0.68 12.81
CA LEU A 435 -4.78 -2.05 12.71
C LEU A 435 -5.80 -3.13 13.14
N GLU A 436 -7.03 -2.74 13.51
CA GLU A 436 -8.10 -3.60 14.04
C GLU A 436 -7.62 -4.48 15.22
N LEU A 437 -6.82 -3.89 16.12
CA LEU A 437 -6.27 -4.58 17.29
C LEU A 437 -7.17 -4.39 18.51
N ASN A 438 -7.26 -5.42 19.35
CA ASN A 438 -8.02 -5.38 20.59
C ASN A 438 -7.13 -4.96 21.76
N ASP A 439 -7.60 -4.02 22.59
CA ASP A 439 -6.92 -3.56 23.81
C ASP A 439 -6.45 -4.71 24.72
N SER A 440 -7.24 -5.77 24.82
CA SER A 440 -6.90 -6.95 25.64
C SER A 440 -5.57 -7.59 25.24
N MET A 441 -5.22 -7.58 23.96
CA MET A 441 -3.94 -8.12 23.47
C MET A 441 -2.75 -7.28 23.92
N ILE A 442 -2.89 -5.95 23.91
CA ILE A 442 -1.86 -5.05 24.45
C ILE A 442 -1.75 -5.24 25.96
N ALA A 443 -2.89 -5.28 26.66
CA ALA A 443 -2.94 -5.41 28.11
C ALA A 443 -2.24 -6.67 28.61
N GLU A 444 -2.40 -7.80 27.90
CA GLU A 444 -1.74 -9.07 28.22
C GLU A 444 -0.21 -8.94 28.14
N VAL A 445 0.32 -8.37 27.06
CA VAL A 445 1.77 -8.18 26.87
C VAL A 445 2.35 -7.22 27.91
N LEU A 446 1.67 -6.09 28.16
CA LEU A 446 2.08 -5.15 29.20
C LEU A 446 2.01 -5.74 30.61
N ALA A 447 1.07 -6.65 30.88
CA ALA A 447 1.00 -7.34 32.16
C ALA A 447 2.19 -8.29 32.36
N ASP A 448 2.67 -8.98 31.31
CA ASP A 448 3.88 -9.80 31.39
C ASP A 448 5.14 -8.94 31.60
N MET A 449 5.29 -7.87 30.80
CA MET A 449 6.39 -6.91 30.95
C MET A 449 6.41 -6.27 32.35
N ASN A 450 5.24 -5.93 32.89
CA ASN A 450 5.12 -5.36 34.23
C ASN A 450 5.57 -6.33 35.34
N LYS A 451 5.25 -7.62 35.24
CA LYS A 451 5.73 -8.64 36.19
C LYS A 451 7.26 -8.74 36.20
N ARG A 452 7.91 -8.40 35.09
CA ARG A 452 9.37 -8.37 34.93
C ARG A 452 10.00 -7.03 35.32
N GLY A 453 9.20 -6.04 35.71
CA GLY A 453 9.67 -4.69 36.05
C GLY A 453 10.03 -3.81 34.84
N ILE A 454 9.61 -4.18 33.62
CA ILE A 454 9.99 -3.49 32.38
C ILE A 454 9.07 -2.30 32.09
N THR A 455 7.77 -2.45 32.30
CA THR A 455 6.76 -1.42 32.03
C THR A 455 5.74 -1.30 33.17
N SER A 456 4.89 -0.28 33.14
CA SER A 456 3.60 -0.32 33.83
C SER A 456 2.63 -1.31 33.15
N ARG A 457 1.50 -1.59 33.81
CA ARG A 457 0.33 -2.17 33.14
C ARG A 457 -0.32 -1.14 32.21
N LEU A 458 -1.29 -1.59 31.39
CA LEU A 458 -2.14 -0.69 30.61
C LEU A 458 -2.91 0.25 31.54
N ILE A 459 -2.81 1.55 31.26
CA ILE A 459 -3.48 2.63 31.99
C ILE A 459 -4.73 3.02 31.18
N THR A 460 -5.91 2.90 31.80
CA THR A 460 -7.21 3.19 31.16
C THR A 460 -7.63 4.66 31.26
N ASP A 461 -6.90 5.46 32.04
CA ASP A 461 -7.15 6.88 32.22
C ASP A 461 -6.80 7.66 30.94
N PRO A 462 -7.78 8.29 30.25
CA PRO A 462 -7.56 8.94 28.96
C PRO A 462 -6.62 10.14 29.02
N GLU A 463 -6.45 10.77 30.19
CA GLU A 463 -5.56 11.93 30.37
C GLU A 463 -4.08 11.52 30.54
N LYS A 464 -3.80 10.22 30.64
CA LYS A 464 -2.46 9.67 30.87
C LYS A 464 -1.96 8.91 29.65
N SER A 465 -0.65 8.72 29.61
CA SER A 465 -0.01 7.79 28.66
C SER A 465 -0.61 6.39 28.86
N PRO A 466 -0.83 5.61 27.79
CA PRO A 466 -1.36 4.26 27.88
C PRO A 466 -0.48 3.32 28.70
N PHE A 467 0.83 3.56 28.75
CA PHE A 467 1.76 2.85 29.62
C PHE A 467 3.03 3.69 29.84
N ILE A 468 3.87 3.24 30.77
CA ILE A 468 5.15 3.84 31.11
C ILE A 468 6.24 2.78 30.97
N ILE A 469 7.35 3.11 30.32
CA ILE A 469 8.55 2.27 30.26
C ILE A 469 9.38 2.56 31.51
N LEU A 470 9.71 1.50 32.26
CA LEU A 470 10.51 1.57 33.49
C LEU A 470 11.97 1.17 33.24
N ASP A 471 12.19 0.25 32.30
CA ASP A 471 13.49 -0.20 31.82
C ASP A 471 13.50 -0.23 30.28
N GLU A 472 14.14 0.77 29.67
CA GLU A 472 14.22 0.91 28.21
C GLU A 472 14.97 -0.25 27.56
N LYS A 473 16.05 -0.73 28.19
CA LYS A 473 16.86 -1.82 27.64
C LYS A 473 16.09 -3.14 27.69
N GLY A 474 15.47 -3.44 28.83
CA GLY A 474 14.61 -4.61 28.98
C GLY A 474 13.41 -4.58 28.03
N PHE A 475 12.86 -3.39 27.76
CA PHE A 475 11.76 -3.19 26.81
C PHE A 475 12.18 -3.54 25.37
N GLU A 476 13.30 -2.98 24.90
CA GLU A 476 13.83 -3.28 23.57
C GLU A 476 14.20 -4.77 23.42
N GLU A 477 14.87 -5.37 24.40
CA GLU A 477 15.25 -6.78 24.38
C GLU A 477 14.02 -7.72 24.34
N TYR A 478 12.99 -7.42 25.13
CA TYR A 478 11.75 -8.21 25.15
C TYR A 478 11.03 -8.15 23.80
N ILE A 479 10.89 -6.94 23.23
CA ILE A 479 10.23 -6.76 21.94
C ILE A 479 11.04 -7.43 20.83
N LYS A 480 12.36 -7.24 20.81
CA LYS A 480 13.26 -7.90 19.85
C LYS A 480 13.10 -9.41 19.88
N TYR A 481 13.20 -10.02 21.06
CA TYR A 481 13.05 -11.48 21.22
C TYR A 481 11.69 -11.97 20.68
N SER A 482 10.62 -11.23 21.00
CA SER A 482 9.27 -11.58 20.57
C SER A 482 9.10 -11.46 19.06
N LEU A 483 9.62 -10.40 18.45
CA LEU A 483 9.59 -10.18 17.00
C LEU A 483 10.40 -11.22 16.23
N VAL A 484 11.59 -11.60 16.73
CA VAL A 484 12.39 -12.69 16.16
C VAL A 484 11.61 -14.00 16.20
N THR A 485 11.04 -14.33 17.36
CA THR A 485 10.24 -15.56 17.52
C THR A 485 9.06 -15.59 16.53
N ILE A 486 8.37 -14.46 16.35
CA ILE A 486 7.28 -14.33 15.36
C ILE A 486 7.80 -14.56 13.94
N ALA A 487 8.92 -13.94 13.57
CA ALA A 487 9.46 -14.01 12.21
C ALA A 487 9.99 -15.41 11.86
N GLU A 488 10.57 -16.13 12.82
CA GLU A 488 11.09 -17.49 12.63
C GLU A 488 10.03 -18.51 12.21
N HIS A 489 8.75 -18.27 12.52
CA HIS A 489 7.65 -19.13 12.06
C HIS A 489 7.42 -19.11 10.54
N PHE A 490 8.05 -18.19 9.82
CA PHE A 490 7.93 -18.03 8.38
C PHE A 490 9.22 -18.35 7.62
N LYS A 491 10.29 -18.76 8.32
CA LYS A 491 11.52 -19.29 7.72
C LYS A 491 11.31 -20.73 7.29
#